data_AF-A0A2N1V847-F1
#
_entry.id   AF-A0A2N1V847-F1
#
_cell.length_a   1.000
_cell.length_b   1.000
_cell.length_c   1.000
_cell.angle_alpha   90.00
_cell.angle_beta   90.00
_cell.angle_gamma   90.00
#
_symmetry.space_group_name_H-M   'P 1'
#
loop_
_entity.id
_entity.type
_entity.pdbx_description
1 polymer ?
#
loop_
_entity_poly.entity_id
_entity_poly.type
_entity_poly.pdbx_seq_one_letter_code
_entity_poly.pdbx_strand_id
1 'polypeptide(L)'
;MNVFEKRMEDYWIERPESIWTFLGDPKEADAMPNEHKDQIHFLSEEGDKIIGKLIDNSRMLFGEGWEEIDGIRVPFNREYFNTFYKYETTIYSKDLKKWLYERGIPFSKYVFLYGDDSAMLTWKMVIKYCESIFHAHDLIIIDTSLEWALFYIHDGSIYFGKDVIFDRDKHGEQVYKINQIIEDAREKSEKENLM
;
A
#
# COMPACT_ATOMS: atom_id res chain seq x y z
N MET A 1 -2.64 -16.78 -3.24
CA MET A 1 -3.46 -15.74 -2.61
C MET A 1 -4.04 -16.26 -1.30
N ASN A 2 -4.07 -15.44 -0.25
CA ASN A 2 -4.77 -15.75 1.00
C ASN A 2 -6.28 -15.41 0.91
N VAL A 3 -7.03 -15.62 2.00
CA VAL A 3 -8.48 -15.39 2.01
C VAL A 3 -8.85 -13.93 1.74
N PHE A 4 -8.09 -12.97 2.28
CA PHE A 4 -8.33 -11.55 2.03
C PHE A 4 -8.08 -11.20 0.57
N GLU A 5 -6.93 -11.60 0.03
CA GLU A 5 -6.56 -11.40 -1.38
C GLU A 5 -7.63 -11.97 -2.32
N LYS A 6 -8.18 -13.14 -2.02
CA LYS A 6 -9.29 -13.73 -2.81
C LYS A 6 -10.59 -12.93 -2.72
N ARG A 7 -10.90 -12.33 -1.58
CA ARG A 7 -12.08 -11.46 -1.44
C ARG A 7 -11.92 -10.14 -2.21
N MET A 8 -10.68 -9.72 -2.48
CA MET A 8 -10.44 -8.53 -3.29
C MET A 8 -10.84 -8.75 -4.77
N GLU A 9 -11.01 -10.00 -5.22
CA GLU A 9 -11.52 -10.33 -6.56
C GLU A 9 -12.91 -9.73 -6.82
N ASP A 10 -13.75 -9.61 -5.79
CA ASP A 10 -15.10 -9.04 -5.89
C ASP A 10 -15.08 -7.53 -6.24
N TYR A 11 -13.93 -6.87 -6.09
CA TYR A 11 -13.74 -5.44 -6.36
C TYR A 11 -12.87 -5.19 -7.59
N TRP A 12 -12.58 -6.22 -8.38
CA TRP A 12 -11.85 -6.05 -9.62
C TRP A 12 -12.72 -5.36 -10.66
N ILE A 13 -12.13 -4.36 -11.31
CA ILE A 13 -12.70 -3.70 -12.48
C ILE A 13 -11.76 -3.89 -13.67
N GLU A 14 -12.34 -3.92 -14.86
CA GLU A 14 -11.57 -4.06 -16.10
C GLU A 14 -10.65 -2.86 -16.30
N ARG A 15 -11.15 -1.65 -16.02
CA ARG A 15 -10.37 -0.40 -16.05
C ARG A 15 -11.08 0.70 -15.24
N PRO A 16 -10.34 1.62 -14.60
CA PRO A 16 -10.92 2.85 -14.05
C PRO A 16 -11.51 3.75 -15.16
N GLU A 17 -12.37 4.69 -14.76
CA GLU A 17 -12.98 5.69 -15.68
C GLU A 17 -11.96 6.72 -16.19
N SER A 18 -10.79 6.79 -15.57
CA SER A 18 -9.67 7.66 -15.95
C SER A 18 -9.26 7.46 -17.41
N ILE A 19 -8.95 8.58 -18.09
CA ILE A 19 -8.46 8.57 -19.48
C ILE A 19 -7.03 8.01 -19.56
N TRP A 20 -6.29 8.03 -18.45
CA TRP A 20 -4.91 7.54 -18.35
C TRP A 20 -4.76 6.71 -17.07
N THR A 21 -3.97 5.64 -17.16
CA THR A 21 -3.54 4.84 -16.00
C THR A 21 -2.03 4.60 -16.07
N PHE A 22 -1.45 3.92 -15.09
CA PHE A 22 -0.04 3.45 -15.18
C PHE A 22 0.20 2.46 -16.34
N LEU A 23 -0.85 1.98 -17.02
CA LEU A 23 -0.77 1.15 -18.22
C LEU A 23 -0.89 1.96 -19.52
N GLY A 24 -0.97 3.29 -19.41
CA GLY A 24 -1.12 4.20 -20.54
C GLY A 24 -2.58 4.52 -20.85
N ASP A 25 -2.85 4.84 -22.12
CA ASP A 25 -4.19 5.11 -22.62
C ASP A 25 -5.02 3.81 -22.75
N PRO A 26 -6.35 3.90 -22.94
CA PRO A 26 -7.22 2.76 -23.19
C PRO A 26 -6.70 1.76 -24.22
N LYS A 27 -6.15 2.22 -25.34
CA LYS A 27 -5.66 1.36 -26.42
C LYS A 27 -4.37 0.64 -26.03
N GLU A 28 -3.48 1.32 -25.31
CA GLU A 28 -2.25 0.75 -24.79
C GLU A 28 -2.55 -0.36 -23.76
N ALA A 29 -3.48 -0.09 -22.84
CA ALA A 29 -3.96 -1.09 -21.88
C ALA A 29 -4.65 -2.28 -22.58
N ASP A 30 -5.50 -2.02 -23.59
CA ASP A 30 -6.19 -3.06 -24.35
C ASP A 30 -5.23 -3.90 -25.20
N ALA A 31 -4.11 -3.33 -25.64
CA ALA A 31 -3.08 -4.00 -26.42
C ALA A 31 -2.14 -4.88 -25.58
N MET A 32 -2.25 -4.88 -24.25
CA MET A 32 -1.41 -5.70 -23.39
C MET A 32 -1.58 -7.20 -23.67
N PRO A 33 -0.50 -8.01 -23.53
CA PRO A 33 -0.61 -9.45 -23.59
C PRO A 33 -1.60 -10.01 -22.56
N ASN A 34 -2.38 -11.02 -22.94
CA ASN A 34 -3.33 -11.67 -22.02
C ASN A 34 -2.65 -12.17 -20.73
N GLU A 35 -1.42 -12.70 -20.83
CA GLU A 35 -0.64 -13.13 -19.64
C GLU A 35 -0.47 -11.99 -18.61
N HIS A 36 -0.39 -10.73 -19.05
CA HIS A 36 -0.28 -9.59 -18.15
C HIS A 36 -1.65 -9.19 -17.60
N LYS A 37 -2.70 -9.22 -18.44
CA LYS A 37 -4.09 -8.94 -18.02
C LYS A 37 -4.58 -9.90 -16.94
N ASP A 38 -4.11 -11.15 -16.98
CA ASP A 38 -4.41 -12.17 -15.96
C ASP A 38 -3.71 -11.89 -14.60
N GLN A 39 -2.82 -10.90 -14.54
CA GLN A 39 -1.99 -10.58 -13.38
C GLN A 39 -2.11 -9.13 -12.90
N ILE A 40 -2.95 -8.31 -13.53
CA ILE A 40 -3.15 -6.89 -13.21
C ILE A 40 -4.65 -6.65 -13.15
N HIS A 41 -5.14 -6.26 -11.98
CA HIS A 41 -6.56 -6.04 -11.73
C HIS A 41 -6.74 -4.69 -11.05
N PHE A 42 -7.36 -3.73 -11.73
CA PHE A 42 -7.70 -2.46 -11.11
C PHE A 42 -8.77 -2.67 -10.04
N LEU A 43 -8.78 -1.82 -9.03
CA LEU A 43 -9.76 -1.86 -7.95
C LEU A 43 -10.88 -0.85 -8.19
N SER A 44 -12.11 -1.22 -7.83
CA SER A 44 -13.23 -0.27 -7.72
C SER A 44 -12.98 0.74 -6.59
N GLU A 45 -13.81 1.79 -6.53
CA GLU A 45 -13.76 2.78 -5.44
C GLU A 45 -13.94 2.12 -4.05
N GLU A 46 -14.77 1.08 -3.94
CA GLU A 46 -14.92 0.30 -2.71
C GLU A 46 -13.66 -0.51 -2.40
N GLY A 47 -13.04 -1.13 -3.41
CA GLY A 47 -11.78 -1.84 -3.27
C GLY A 47 -10.67 -0.91 -2.78
N ASP A 48 -10.59 0.28 -3.37
CA ASP A 48 -9.65 1.34 -2.97
C ASP A 48 -9.85 1.73 -1.50
N LYS A 49 -11.09 2.02 -1.09
CA LYS A 49 -11.42 2.33 0.33
C LYS A 49 -11.03 1.22 1.29
N ILE A 50 -11.10 -0.05 0.88
CA ILE A 50 -10.69 -1.18 1.71
C ILE A 50 -9.18 -1.19 1.90
N ILE A 51 -8.41 -0.96 0.82
CA ILE A 51 -6.95 -0.90 0.89
C ILE A 51 -6.47 0.34 1.67
N GLY A 52 -7.08 1.50 1.45
CA GLY A 52 -6.81 2.70 2.25
C GLY A 52 -7.01 2.44 3.74
N LYS A 53 -8.14 1.84 4.13
CA LYS A 53 -8.37 1.43 5.53
C LYS A 53 -7.35 0.42 6.05
N LEU A 54 -6.88 -0.51 5.22
CA LEU A 54 -5.84 -1.46 5.61
C LEU A 54 -4.52 -0.73 5.93
N ILE A 55 -4.13 0.22 5.08
CA ILE A 55 -2.93 1.05 5.26
C ILE A 55 -3.08 1.93 6.51
N ASP A 56 -4.19 2.65 6.65
CA ASP A 56 -4.44 3.54 7.79
C ASP A 56 -4.39 2.77 9.11
N ASN A 57 -5.08 1.64 9.19
CA ASN A 57 -5.13 0.83 10.41
C ASN A 57 -3.82 0.10 10.69
N SER A 58 -2.93 -0.04 9.71
CA SER A 58 -1.62 -0.65 9.93
C SER A 58 -0.72 0.24 10.80
N ARG A 59 -0.91 1.56 10.78
CA ARG A 59 -0.01 2.57 11.38
C ARG A 59 1.43 2.55 10.83
N MET A 60 1.65 1.95 9.66
CA MET A 60 2.98 1.88 9.04
C MET A 60 3.47 3.23 8.51
N LEU A 61 2.55 4.13 8.14
CA LEU A 61 2.86 5.47 7.67
C LEU A 61 2.88 6.48 8.83
N PHE A 62 3.75 7.48 8.72
CA PHE A 62 3.85 8.59 9.68
C PHE A 62 2.79 9.68 9.38
N GLY A 63 1.51 9.29 9.28
CA GLY A 63 0.40 10.19 8.98
C GLY A 63 0.64 11.06 7.73
N GLU A 64 0.30 12.36 7.80
CA GLU A 64 0.57 13.36 6.75
C GLU A 64 2.03 13.85 6.74
N GLY A 65 2.91 13.24 7.54
CA GLY A 65 4.25 13.75 7.83
C GLY A 65 5.37 12.88 7.27
N TRP A 66 6.58 13.29 7.64
CA TRP A 66 7.81 12.55 7.40
C TRP A 66 8.54 12.40 8.72
N GLU A 67 9.10 11.22 8.95
CA GLU A 67 9.94 10.96 10.10
C GLU A 67 11.42 10.97 9.69
N GLU A 68 12.28 11.53 10.52
CA GLU A 68 13.73 11.46 10.31
C GLU A 68 14.30 10.24 11.05
N ILE A 69 14.85 9.30 10.28
CA ILE A 69 15.47 8.07 10.77
C ILE A 69 16.90 8.02 10.23
N ASP A 70 17.89 8.05 11.13
CA ASP A 70 19.31 8.03 10.80
C ASP A 70 19.73 9.08 9.74
N GLY A 71 19.12 10.28 9.80
CA GLY A 71 19.36 11.39 8.87
C GLY A 71 18.63 11.29 7.53
N ILE A 72 17.72 10.31 7.38
CA ILE A 72 16.88 10.13 6.18
C ILE A 72 15.43 10.44 6.54
N ARG A 73 14.78 11.35 5.80
CA ARG A 73 13.34 11.57 5.90
C ARG A 73 12.60 10.46 5.17
N VAL A 74 11.80 9.69 5.89
CA VAL A 74 11.00 8.58 5.37
C VAL A 74 9.51 8.79 5.67
N PRO A 75 8.60 8.24 4.85
CA PRO A 75 7.15 8.36 5.08
C PRO A 75 6.63 7.32 6.08
N PHE A 76 7.51 6.45 6.57
CA PHE A 76 7.18 5.36 7.48
C PHE A 76 7.33 5.77 8.94
N ASN A 77 6.50 5.17 9.78
CA ASN A 77 6.62 5.24 11.22
C ASN A 77 7.84 4.41 11.69
N ARG A 78 8.77 5.02 12.42
CA ARG A 78 9.97 4.39 12.98
C ARG A 78 9.69 3.28 13.98
N GLU A 79 8.49 3.28 14.57
CA GLU A 79 8.04 2.23 15.47
C GLU A 79 7.47 1.03 14.70
N TYR A 80 7.36 1.13 13.37
CA TYR A 80 6.82 0.09 12.52
C TYR A 80 7.88 -0.83 11.92
N PHE A 81 8.83 -0.25 11.18
CA PHE A 81 9.90 -0.99 10.52
C PHE A 81 11.25 -0.71 11.19
N ASN A 82 12.13 -1.70 11.21
CA ASN A 82 13.50 -1.55 11.71
C ASN A 82 14.52 -1.29 10.59
N THR A 83 14.21 -1.66 9.35
CA THR A 83 15.12 -1.55 8.22
C THR A 83 14.51 -0.70 7.12
N PHE A 84 15.29 0.27 6.62
CA PHE A 84 14.87 1.21 5.57
C PHE A 84 15.88 1.26 4.43
N TYR A 85 15.37 1.34 3.21
CA TYR A 85 16.16 1.59 2.01
C TYR A 85 15.57 2.78 1.26
N LYS A 86 16.45 3.62 0.69
CA LYS A 86 16.08 4.68 -0.23
C LYS A 86 16.69 4.41 -1.61
N TYR A 87 15.92 4.70 -2.64
CA TYR A 87 16.38 4.70 -4.03
C TYR A 87 15.95 6.00 -4.69
N GLU A 88 16.91 6.71 -5.25
CA GLU A 88 16.63 7.89 -6.08
C GLU A 88 16.47 7.42 -7.52
N THR A 89 15.26 7.48 -8.04
CA THR A 89 15.03 7.23 -9.45
C THR A 89 15.47 8.45 -10.26
N THR A 90 16.42 8.24 -11.16
CA THR A 90 16.56 9.11 -12.33
C THR A 90 15.67 8.51 -13.40
N ILE A 91 14.94 9.35 -14.13
CA ILE A 91 13.75 9.09 -14.96
C ILE A 91 13.80 7.91 -15.97
N TYR A 92 14.89 7.15 -16.07
CA TYR A 92 15.07 6.00 -16.98
C TYR A 92 16.00 4.91 -16.43
N SER A 93 16.13 4.76 -15.11
CA SER A 93 17.15 3.84 -14.57
C SER A 93 16.78 2.37 -14.83
N LYS A 94 17.54 1.70 -15.70
CA LYS A 94 17.53 0.23 -15.83
C LYS A 94 17.80 -0.46 -14.49
N ASP A 95 18.41 0.27 -13.56
CA ASP A 95 18.75 -0.18 -12.22
C ASP A 95 17.53 -0.29 -11.30
N LEU A 96 16.41 0.39 -11.57
CA LEU A 96 15.21 0.29 -10.74
C LEU A 96 14.64 -1.14 -10.75
N LYS A 97 14.58 -1.78 -11.92
CA LYS A 97 14.13 -3.18 -12.04
C LYS A 97 15.00 -4.12 -11.21
N LYS A 98 16.32 -3.89 -11.24
CA LYS A 98 17.28 -4.65 -10.45
C LYS A 98 17.09 -4.40 -8.94
N TRP A 99 16.92 -3.14 -8.54
CA TRP A 99 16.71 -2.76 -7.15
C TRP A 99 15.42 -3.38 -6.57
N LEU A 100 14.33 -3.38 -7.34
CA LEU A 100 13.06 -4.04 -6.98
C LEU A 100 13.22 -5.56 -6.91
N TYR A 101 13.93 -6.17 -7.86
CA TYR A 101 14.24 -7.60 -7.84
C TYR A 101 14.98 -8.01 -6.57
N GLU A 102 15.94 -7.20 -6.13
CA GLU A 102 16.73 -7.42 -4.92
C GLU A 102 15.94 -7.28 -3.60
N ARG A 103 14.64 -6.95 -3.64
CA ARG A 103 13.77 -7.01 -2.45
C ARG A 103 13.40 -8.43 -2.03
N GLY A 104 13.64 -9.43 -2.90
CA GLY A 104 13.40 -10.83 -2.58
C GLY A 104 11.92 -11.21 -2.48
N ILE A 105 11.02 -10.37 -2.99
CA ILE A 105 9.58 -10.66 -3.04
C ILE A 105 9.32 -11.66 -4.20
N PRO A 106 8.58 -12.77 -3.96
CA PRO A 106 8.30 -13.74 -5.01
C PRO A 106 7.52 -13.12 -6.17
N PHE A 107 7.90 -13.43 -7.42
CA PHE A 107 7.23 -12.90 -8.62
C PHE A 107 5.73 -13.21 -8.69
N SER A 108 5.29 -14.35 -8.15
CA SER A 108 3.88 -14.74 -8.10
C SER A 108 3.11 -14.13 -6.92
N LYS A 109 3.77 -13.36 -6.04
CA LYS A 109 3.11 -12.72 -4.90
C LYS A 109 2.26 -11.57 -5.43
N TYR A 110 0.97 -11.60 -5.12
CA TYR A 110 0.10 -10.45 -5.34
C TYR A 110 0.38 -9.38 -4.28
N VAL A 111 0.38 -8.14 -4.74
CA VAL A 111 0.57 -6.91 -3.97
C VAL A 111 -0.54 -5.93 -4.34
N PHE A 112 -0.76 -4.94 -3.47
CA PHE A 112 -1.65 -3.82 -3.73
C PHE A 112 -0.80 -2.59 -4.02
N LEU A 113 -1.07 -1.96 -5.15
CA LEU A 113 -0.67 -0.60 -5.47
C LEU A 113 -1.83 0.29 -5.05
N TYR A 114 -1.57 1.25 -4.17
CA TYR A 114 -2.55 2.20 -3.67
C TYR A 114 -2.10 3.63 -3.99
N GLY A 115 -2.98 4.37 -4.65
CA GLY A 115 -2.76 5.72 -5.21
C GLY A 115 -3.92 6.09 -6.13
N ASP A 116 -3.70 7.00 -7.09
CA ASP A 116 -4.77 7.49 -7.98
C ASP A 116 -5.46 6.39 -8.80
N ASP A 117 -4.73 5.36 -9.24
CA ASP A 117 -5.28 4.18 -9.93
C ASP A 117 -4.89 2.90 -9.17
N SER A 118 -5.55 2.67 -8.04
CA SER A 118 -5.29 1.50 -7.20
C SER A 118 -5.53 0.17 -7.95
N ALA A 119 -4.61 -0.77 -7.74
CA ALA A 119 -4.61 -2.05 -8.42
C ALA A 119 -4.05 -3.18 -7.55
N MET A 120 -4.53 -4.39 -7.79
CA MET A 120 -3.96 -5.63 -7.31
C MET A 120 -3.21 -6.30 -8.47
N LEU A 121 -1.91 -6.54 -8.27
CA LEU A 121 -1.07 -7.10 -9.32
C LEU A 121 0.04 -7.97 -8.75
N THR A 122 0.64 -8.83 -9.57
CA THR A 122 1.78 -9.62 -9.12
C THR A 122 3.05 -8.77 -9.02
N TRP A 123 3.98 -9.14 -8.14
CA TRP A 123 5.27 -8.47 -8.03
C TRP A 123 6.06 -8.52 -9.36
N LYS A 124 5.87 -9.57 -10.17
CA LYS A 124 6.37 -9.64 -11.56
C LYS A 124 5.90 -8.43 -12.38
N MET A 125 4.63 -8.06 -12.27
CA MET A 125 4.05 -6.93 -13.00
C MET A 125 4.56 -5.60 -12.45
N VAL A 126 4.73 -5.45 -11.13
CA VAL A 126 5.37 -4.26 -10.56
C VAL A 126 6.76 -4.02 -11.16
N ILE A 127 7.61 -5.05 -11.23
CA ILE A 127 8.95 -4.92 -11.84
C ILE A 127 8.85 -4.65 -13.35
N LYS A 128 7.94 -5.32 -14.04
CA LYS A 128 7.77 -5.18 -15.50
C LYS A 128 7.39 -3.75 -15.88
N TYR A 129 6.45 -3.16 -15.14
CA TYR A 129 5.84 -1.86 -15.39
C TYR A 129 6.36 -0.76 -14.44
N CYS A 130 7.47 -0.98 -13.73
CA CYS A 130 7.95 -0.04 -12.72
C CYS A 130 8.17 1.38 -13.26
N GLU A 131 8.64 1.53 -14.50
CA GLU A 131 8.88 2.84 -15.11
C GLU A 131 7.59 3.64 -15.27
N SER A 132 6.46 2.99 -15.60
CA SER A 132 5.17 3.67 -15.73
C SER A 132 4.45 3.82 -14.40
N ILE A 133 4.59 2.85 -13.49
CA ILE A 133 4.07 2.92 -12.11
C ILE A 133 4.72 4.09 -11.36
N PHE A 134 6.04 4.22 -11.39
CA PHE A 134 6.81 5.23 -10.65
C PHE A 134 7.08 6.50 -11.47
N HIS A 135 6.20 6.82 -12.42
CA HIS A 135 6.14 8.10 -13.12
C HIS A 135 4.83 8.86 -12.80
N ALA A 136 3.95 8.24 -12.01
CA ALA A 136 2.66 8.79 -11.62
C ALA A 136 2.77 9.65 -10.34
N HIS A 137 1.65 9.79 -9.65
CA HIS A 137 1.55 10.44 -8.34
C HIS A 137 2.15 9.58 -7.22
N ASP A 138 2.16 10.13 -6.00
CA ASP A 138 2.57 9.41 -4.80
C ASP A 138 1.79 8.11 -4.68
N LEU A 139 2.48 7.02 -4.39
CA LEU A 139 1.84 5.72 -4.23
C LEU A 139 2.55 4.86 -3.21
N ILE A 140 1.80 3.91 -2.67
CA ILE A 140 2.32 2.88 -1.78
C ILE A 140 2.04 1.50 -2.35
N ILE A 141 3.01 0.61 -2.24
CA ILE A 141 2.88 -0.80 -2.58
C ILE A 141 3.08 -1.63 -1.31
N ILE A 142 2.10 -2.47 -1.00
CA ILE A 142 2.10 -3.37 0.16
C ILE A 142 1.62 -4.77 -0.25
N ASP A 143 1.82 -5.75 0.61
CA ASP A 143 1.03 -6.97 0.57
C ASP A 143 0.24 -7.17 1.88
N THR A 144 -0.60 -8.20 1.90
CA THR A 144 -1.44 -8.53 3.07
C THR A 144 -0.68 -8.95 4.32
N SER A 145 0.62 -9.26 4.23
CA SER A 145 1.42 -9.56 5.42
C SER A 145 1.73 -8.30 6.21
N LEU A 146 1.74 -7.14 5.54
CA LEU A 146 2.17 -5.85 6.07
C LEU A 146 3.59 -5.89 6.66
N GLU A 147 4.41 -6.88 6.27
CA GLU A 147 5.78 -7.06 6.76
C GLU A 147 6.80 -6.15 6.06
N TRP A 148 6.36 -5.47 5.01
CA TRP A 148 7.13 -4.50 4.25
C TRP A 148 6.18 -3.52 3.56
N ALA A 149 6.70 -2.36 3.20
CA ALA A 149 6.01 -1.40 2.35
C ALA A 149 7.01 -0.68 1.45
N LEU A 150 6.59 -0.38 0.23
CA LEU A 150 7.30 0.49 -0.69
C LEU A 150 6.49 1.77 -0.86
N PHE A 151 7.12 2.92 -0.70
CA PHE A 151 6.47 4.21 -0.93
C PHE A 151 7.24 4.97 -2.00
N TYR A 152 6.54 5.45 -3.01
CA TYR A 152 7.08 6.34 -4.02
C TYR A 152 6.47 7.71 -3.85
N ILE A 153 7.31 8.74 -3.92
CA ILE A 153 6.90 10.13 -4.00
C ILE A 153 7.25 10.68 -5.38
N HIS A 154 6.35 11.53 -5.91
CA HIS A 154 6.42 12.13 -7.24
C HIS A 154 7.71 12.92 -7.54
N ASP A 155 8.53 13.22 -6.53
CA ASP A 155 9.83 13.88 -6.68
C ASP A 155 10.96 12.94 -7.14
N GLY A 156 10.68 11.64 -7.28
CA GLY A 156 11.65 10.65 -7.75
C GLY A 156 12.31 9.82 -6.65
N SER A 157 11.85 9.91 -5.40
CA SER A 157 12.33 9.06 -4.32
C SER A 157 11.44 7.83 -4.09
N ILE A 158 12.07 6.66 -3.98
CA ILE A 158 11.43 5.41 -3.55
C ILE A 158 11.99 4.99 -2.19
N TYR A 159 11.11 4.69 -1.25
CA TYR A 159 11.40 4.22 0.09
C TYR A 159 10.91 2.79 0.26
N PHE A 160 11.68 1.95 0.95
CA PHE A 160 11.27 0.59 1.29
C PHE A 160 11.52 0.31 2.76
N GLY A 161 10.46 0.06 3.52
CA GLY A 161 10.50 -0.36 4.92
C GLY A 161 10.26 -1.86 5.06
N LYS A 162 10.99 -2.53 5.95
CA LYS A 162 10.80 -3.95 6.30
C LYS A 162 11.31 -4.27 7.70
N ASP A 163 11.17 -5.53 8.11
CA ASP A 163 11.52 -6.05 9.43
C ASP A 163 10.66 -5.37 10.52
N VAL A 164 9.39 -5.80 10.60
CA VAL A 164 8.40 -5.21 11.49
C VAL A 164 8.79 -5.38 12.95
N ILE A 165 8.73 -4.28 13.69
CA ILE A 165 8.94 -4.22 15.14
C ILE A 165 7.69 -3.74 15.89
N PHE A 166 6.64 -3.38 15.16
CA PHE A 166 5.36 -3.01 15.74
C PHE A 166 4.62 -4.23 16.28
N ASP A 167 4.32 -4.20 17.58
CA ASP A 167 3.53 -5.23 18.26
C ASP A 167 2.03 -5.00 17.99
N ARG A 168 1.55 -5.64 16.91
CA ARG A 168 0.15 -5.55 16.46
C ARG A 168 -0.83 -6.08 17.50
N ASP A 169 -0.47 -7.14 18.22
CA ASP A 169 -1.34 -7.78 19.22
C ASP A 169 -1.50 -6.87 20.44
N LYS A 170 -0.39 -6.36 20.97
CA LYS A 170 -0.41 -5.40 22.07
C LYS A 170 -1.17 -4.13 21.69
N HIS A 171 -1.02 -3.65 20.45
CA HIS A 171 -1.79 -2.51 19.98
C HIS A 171 -3.29 -2.83 19.91
N GLY A 172 -3.67 -3.99 19.37
CA GLY A 172 -5.06 -4.44 19.33
C GLY A 172 -5.68 -4.53 20.72
N GLU A 173 -4.95 -5.07 21.71
CA GLU A 173 -5.40 -5.10 23.10
C GLU A 173 -5.60 -3.70 23.69
N GLN A 174 -4.69 -2.76 23.39
CA GLN A 174 -4.81 -1.37 23.86
C GLN A 174 -6.05 -0.69 23.28
N VAL A 175 -6.28 -0.82 21.97
CA VAL A 175 -7.45 -0.26 21.29
C VAL A 175 -8.73 -0.86 21.87
N TYR A 176 -8.76 -2.18 22.09
CA TYR A 176 -9.90 -2.85 22.71
C TYR A 176 -10.20 -2.29 24.11
N LYS A 177 -9.18 -2.15 24.97
CA LYS A 177 -9.32 -1.59 26.32
C LYS A 177 -9.84 -0.14 26.29
N ILE A 178 -9.35 0.68 25.37
CA ILE A 178 -9.81 2.07 25.19
C ILE A 178 -11.29 2.09 24.78
N ASN A 179 -11.70 1.24 23.84
CA ASN A 179 -13.10 1.17 23.41
C ASN A 179 -14.03 0.77 24.57
N GLN A 180 -13.61 -0.17 25.42
CA GLN A 180 -14.38 -0.52 26.63
C GLN A 180 -14.56 0.70 27.56
N ILE A 181 -13.51 1.48 27.79
CA ILE A 181 -13.58 2.70 28.63
C ILE A 181 -14.53 3.74 28.01
N ILE A 182 -14.51 3.91 26.69
CA ILE A 182 -15.39 4.85 25.98
C ILE A 182 -16.85 4.45 26.13
N GLU A 183 -17.17 3.17 25.93
CA GLU A 183 -18.54 2.67 26.10
C GLU A 183 -19.02 2.81 27.54
N ASP A 184 -18.19 2.45 28.54
CA ASP A 184 -18.50 2.64 29.96
C ASP A 184 -18.77 4.12 30.30
N ALA A 185 -18.03 5.04 29.69
CA ALA A 185 -18.23 6.48 29.87
C ALA A 185 -19.52 6.97 29.21
N ARG A 186 -19.88 6.46 28.03
CA ARG A 186 -21.14 6.76 27.34
C ARG A 186 -22.33 6.32 28.18
N GLU A 187 -22.34 5.07 28.63
CA GLU A 187 -23.42 4.53 29.46
C GLU A 187 -23.63 5.31 30.77
N LYS A 188 -22.54 5.77 31.40
CA LYS A 188 -22.63 6.62 32.60
C LYS A 188 -23.24 7.98 32.27
N SER A 189 -22.81 8.61 31.17
CA SER A 189 -23.34 9.92 30.75
C SER A 189 -24.82 9.87 30.38
N GLU A 190 -25.30 8.77 29.80
CA GLU A 190 -26.72 8.59 29.49
C GLU A 190 -27.56 8.41 30.75
N LYS A 191 -27.07 7.64 31.75
CA LYS A 191 -27.75 7.46 33.04
C LYS A 191 -27.85 8.75 33.84
N GLU A 192 -26.83 9.61 33.77
CA GLU A 192 -26.83 10.91 34.45
C GLU A 192 -27.77 11.93 33.80
N ASN A 193 -27.99 11.87 32.48
CA ASN A 193 -28.94 12.74 31.77
C ASN A 193 -30.41 12.30 31.88
N LEU A 194 -30.67 11.11 32.45
CA LEU A 194 -32.01 10.55 32.70
C LEU A 194 -32.48 10.76 34.16
N MET A 195 -31.65 11.36 35.02
CA MET A 195 -31.97 11.77 36.40
C MET A 195 -32.23 13.28 36.49
#